data_AF-A0A9E1U5U2-F1
#
_entry.id   AF-A0A9E1U5U2-F1
#
_cell.length_a   1.000
_cell.length_b   1.000
_cell.length_c   1.000
_cell.angle_alpha   90.00
_cell.angle_beta   90.00
_cell.angle_gamma   90.00
#
_symmetry.space_group_name_H-M   'P 1'
#
loop_
_entity.id
_entity.type
_entity.pdbx_description
1 polymer ?
#
loop_
_entity_poly.entity_id
_entity_poly.type
_entity_poly.pdbx_seq_one_letter_code
_entity_poly.pdbx_strand_id
1 'polypeptide(L)'
;MSQILLLFVSILLSPSVFAESSHASLFVKTVEKFSIFPEEQPNNAVYRDGKLLLKSPSVQWLDLIQIKDTESWLVLGIDEEGKYNGHLLLNEKDKLAMTNQGYGVYDILKEETGILEIYRTHKGQLEIIKTKYKSVRSPTASPTHLVFAHIRDSRKERNKQIFEFRLHLIRHDSTEIKSLKLYPKNESAKLEMEWIDKSKIQIRYHDGKSETFDLKKYAPILF
;
A
#
# COMPACT_ATOMS: atom_id res chain seq x y z
N MET A 1 53.74 41.37 58.58
CA MET A 1 54.09 41.83 57.22
C MET A 1 53.31 40.94 56.25
N SER A 2 52.05 41.27 55.94
CA SER A 2 51.58 42.07 54.79
C SER A 2 51.95 41.47 53.42
N GLN A 3 50.96 40.90 52.71
CA GLN A 3 50.59 41.16 51.31
C GLN A 3 49.50 40.13 50.89
N ILE A 4 48.23 40.56 50.83
CA ILE A 4 47.46 41.03 49.66
C ILE A 4 46.72 39.91 48.91
N LEU A 5 45.41 40.10 48.92
CA LEU A 5 44.29 39.44 48.24
C LEU A 5 44.42 39.46 46.71
N LEU A 6 43.97 38.40 46.03
CA LEU A 6 43.18 38.56 44.80
C LEU A 6 42.35 37.31 44.49
N LEU A 7 41.04 37.48 44.69
CA LEU A 7 39.96 36.63 44.24
C LEU A 7 39.88 36.74 42.70
N PHE A 8 39.84 35.60 42.00
CA PHE A 8 39.25 35.56 40.66
C PHE A 8 38.23 34.42 40.60
N VAL A 9 36.96 34.84 40.70
CA VAL A 9 35.78 34.08 40.34
C VAL A 9 35.67 34.15 38.82
N SER A 10 36.00 33.07 38.12
CA SER A 10 35.67 32.91 36.70
C SER A 10 34.36 32.14 36.60
N ILE A 11 33.25 32.89 36.53
CA ILE A 11 31.96 32.41 36.02
C ILE A 11 32.18 32.05 34.55
N LEU A 12 32.13 30.76 34.24
CA LEU A 12 31.97 30.30 32.86
C LEU A 12 30.56 30.70 32.41
N LEU A 13 30.49 31.87 31.75
CA LEU A 13 29.42 32.21 30.84
C LEU A 13 29.47 31.20 29.68
N SER A 14 28.68 30.13 29.81
CA SER A 14 28.30 29.32 28.65
C SER A 14 27.62 30.28 27.65
N PRO A 15 28.13 30.45 26.43
CA PRO A 15 27.37 31.17 25.43
C PRO A 15 26.08 30.38 25.21
N SER A 16 24.95 31.07 25.36
CA SER A 16 23.65 30.61 24.88
C SER A 16 23.78 30.34 23.40
N VAL A 17 24.00 29.07 23.04
CA VAL A 17 23.85 28.60 21.67
C VAL A 17 22.36 28.74 21.37
N PHE A 18 22.03 29.84 20.69
CA PHE A 18 20.74 30.06 20.09
C PHE A 18 20.40 28.85 19.21
N ALA A 19 19.33 28.16 19.57
CA ALA A 19 18.68 27.18 18.72
C ALA A 19 18.09 27.92 17.52
N GLU A 20 18.81 27.93 16.39
CA GLU A 20 18.18 28.22 15.10
C GLU A 20 17.48 26.95 14.62
N SER A 21 16.17 26.99 14.78
CA SER A 21 15.22 25.94 14.49
C SER A 21 15.02 25.77 12.98
N SER A 22 15.36 24.59 12.46
CA SER A 22 14.67 24.05 11.29
C SER A 22 13.62 23.03 11.76
N HIS A 23 12.43 23.52 12.14
CA HIS A 23 11.27 22.68 12.47
C HIS A 23 10.79 21.77 11.31
N ALA A 24 11.43 21.84 10.14
CA ALA A 24 11.11 21.07 8.94
C ALA A 24 11.65 19.62 8.96
N SER A 25 12.46 19.22 9.94
CA SER A 25 13.02 17.86 10.05
C SER A 25 12.26 16.90 10.98
N LEU A 26 11.08 17.30 11.45
CA LEU A 26 10.33 16.61 12.53
C LEU A 26 9.26 15.61 12.05
N PHE A 27 9.10 15.39 10.73
CA PHE A 27 8.05 14.53 10.18
C PHE A 27 8.58 13.61 9.07
N VAL A 28 8.23 12.32 9.11
CA VAL A 28 8.40 11.38 7.97
C VAL A 28 7.48 11.79 6.83
N LYS A 29 6.26 12.24 7.18
CA LYS A 29 5.30 12.81 6.25
C LYS A 29 4.27 13.68 6.98
N THR A 30 3.89 14.79 6.37
CA THR A 30 2.70 15.56 6.72
C THR A 30 1.79 15.61 5.50
N VAL A 31 0.56 15.15 5.63
CA VAL A 31 -0.47 15.21 4.57
C VAL A 31 -1.75 15.73 5.20
N GLU A 32 -2.23 16.87 4.73
CA GLU A 32 -3.39 17.57 5.30
C GLU A 32 -3.27 17.75 6.82
N LYS A 33 -4.15 17.09 7.59
CA LYS A 33 -4.23 17.11 9.05
C LYS A 33 -3.45 15.98 9.73
N PHE A 34 -2.85 15.10 8.93
CA PHE A 34 -2.11 13.95 9.42
C PHE A 34 -0.63 14.23 9.54
N SER A 35 -0.01 13.61 10.53
CA SER A 35 1.43 13.65 10.73
C SER A 35 1.95 12.28 11.14
N ILE A 36 3.07 11.88 10.53
CA ILE A 36 3.87 10.71 10.91
C ILE A 36 5.22 11.22 11.42
N PHE A 37 5.59 10.87 12.66
CA PHE A 37 6.83 11.35 13.29
C PHE A 37 8.05 10.40 13.02
N PRO A 38 9.30 10.92 12.89
CA PRO A 38 10.52 10.17 12.57
C PRO A 38 11.07 9.24 13.65
N GLU A 39 11.94 8.35 13.19
CA GLU A 39 12.52 7.14 13.77
C GLU A 39 13.38 7.35 15.04
N GLU A 40 13.86 8.57 15.31
CA GLU A 40 14.68 8.84 16.51
C GLU A 40 13.88 9.00 17.81
N GLN A 41 12.54 8.91 17.74
CA GLN A 41 11.72 8.77 18.94
C GLN A 41 11.21 7.33 19.05
N PRO A 42 11.44 6.64 20.19
CA PRO A 42 10.64 5.47 20.51
C PRO A 42 9.19 5.97 20.52
N ASN A 43 8.36 5.49 19.57
CA ASN A 43 6.94 5.83 19.31
C ASN A 43 6.62 6.44 17.91
N ASN A 44 7.13 5.87 16.81
CA ASN A 44 6.54 6.16 15.50
C ASN A 44 5.02 5.85 15.52
N ALA A 45 4.23 6.83 15.11
CA ALA A 45 2.79 6.82 15.25
C ALA A 45 2.14 7.79 14.26
N VAL A 46 0.86 7.51 13.94
CA VAL A 46 0.02 8.36 13.10
C VAL A 46 -0.87 9.21 13.99
N TYR A 47 -0.85 10.52 13.75
CA TYR A 47 -1.69 11.50 14.43
C TYR A 47 -2.59 12.21 13.43
N ARG A 48 -3.75 12.69 13.89
CA ARG A 48 -4.61 13.64 13.17
C ARG A 48 -5.02 14.76 14.09
N ASP A 49 -4.77 16.00 13.71
CA ASP A 49 -5.03 17.19 14.55
C ASP A 49 -4.43 17.03 15.97
N GLY A 50 -3.23 16.45 16.07
CA GLY A 50 -2.53 16.19 17.34
C GLY A 50 -3.06 15.00 18.16
N LYS A 51 -4.17 14.37 17.76
CA LYS A 51 -4.70 13.16 18.41
C LYS A 51 -4.03 11.91 17.84
N LEU A 52 -3.53 11.04 18.72
CA LEU A 52 -2.99 9.74 18.35
C LEU A 52 -4.09 8.86 17.74
N LEU A 53 -3.84 8.32 16.53
CA LEU A 53 -4.75 7.41 15.84
C LEU A 53 -4.21 5.99 15.78
N LEU A 54 -2.91 5.83 15.52
CA LEU A 54 -2.30 4.54 15.30
C LEU A 54 -0.88 4.52 15.83
N LYS A 55 -0.53 3.46 16.56
CA LYS A 55 0.81 3.21 17.09
C LYS A 55 1.06 1.72 17.09
N SER A 56 2.29 1.32 16.84
CA SER A 56 2.73 -0.06 16.94
C SER A 56 4.11 -0.12 17.58
N PRO A 57 4.39 -1.12 18.44
CA PRO A 57 5.75 -1.33 18.96
C PRO A 57 6.70 -1.91 17.91
N SER A 58 6.19 -2.56 16.86
CA SER A 58 6.97 -3.35 15.90
C SER A 58 6.78 -2.92 14.44
N VAL A 59 6.06 -1.82 14.19
CA VAL A 59 5.82 -1.30 12.84
C VAL A 59 6.16 0.19 12.81
N GLN A 60 7.02 0.55 11.88
CA GLN A 60 7.32 1.92 11.51
C GLN A 60 6.37 2.35 10.39
N TRP A 61 5.45 3.25 10.68
CA TRP A 61 4.59 3.93 9.72
C TRP A 61 5.41 4.89 8.85
N LEU A 62 5.18 4.79 7.54
CA LEU A 62 5.97 5.45 6.49
C LEU A 62 5.12 6.43 5.69
N ASP A 63 3.90 6.03 5.35
CA ASP A 63 3.07 6.76 4.42
C ASP A 63 1.57 6.61 4.74
N LEU A 64 0.76 7.51 4.22
CA LEU A 64 -0.68 7.39 4.15
C LEU A 64 -1.23 7.98 2.86
N ILE A 65 -2.35 7.43 2.39
CA ILE A 65 -3.09 7.93 1.23
C ILE A 65 -4.59 7.90 1.53
N GLN A 66 -5.30 8.93 1.11
CA GLN A 66 -6.76 8.97 1.23
C GLN A 66 -7.38 7.99 0.24
N ILE A 67 -8.38 7.23 0.69
CA ILE A 67 -9.18 6.40 -0.21
C ILE A 67 -10.11 7.33 -1.00
N LYS A 68 -10.01 7.25 -2.32
CA LYS A 68 -10.65 8.21 -3.23
C LYS A 68 -12.14 8.34 -2.94
N ASP A 69 -12.67 9.57 -2.91
CA ASP A 69 -14.08 9.88 -2.69
C ASP A 69 -14.62 9.41 -1.32
N THR A 70 -13.75 9.29 -0.31
CA THR A 70 -14.11 8.88 1.07
C THR A 70 -13.36 9.73 2.11
N GLU A 71 -13.72 9.61 3.39
CA GLU A 71 -12.96 10.22 4.50
C GLU A 71 -11.95 9.25 5.14
N SER A 72 -11.85 8.02 4.62
CA SER A 72 -10.98 6.96 5.10
C SER A 72 -9.58 7.02 4.49
N TRP A 73 -8.60 6.49 5.22
CA TRP A 73 -7.18 6.53 4.83
C TRP A 73 -6.52 5.17 4.96
N LEU A 74 -5.69 4.81 3.98
CA LEU A 74 -4.78 3.66 4.07
C LEU A 74 -3.42 4.16 4.55
N VAL A 75 -2.92 3.56 5.64
CA VAL A 75 -1.60 3.81 6.20
C VAL A 75 -0.68 2.64 5.86
N LEU A 76 0.53 2.96 5.40
CA LEU A 76 1.60 2.00 5.17
C LEU A 76 2.61 2.08 6.29
N GLY A 77 3.02 0.91 6.79
CA GLY A 77 4.19 0.75 7.62
C GLY A 77 5.07 -0.41 7.16
N ILE A 78 6.23 -0.53 7.79
CA ILE A 78 7.18 -1.61 7.62
C ILE A 78 7.56 -2.15 8.99
N ASP A 79 7.64 -3.47 9.13
CA ASP A 79 8.15 -4.08 10.36
C ASP A 79 9.67 -4.28 10.35
N GLU A 80 10.22 -4.76 11.46
CA GLU A 80 11.65 -5.03 11.63
C GLU A 80 12.21 -6.05 10.63
N GLU A 81 11.36 -6.91 10.06
CA GLU A 81 11.74 -7.89 9.02
C GLU A 81 11.66 -7.31 7.61
N GLY A 82 11.29 -6.03 7.47
CA GLY A 82 11.12 -5.36 6.19
C GLY A 82 9.79 -5.70 5.48
N LYS A 83 8.83 -6.32 6.17
CA LYS A 83 7.51 -6.64 5.58
C LYS A 83 6.59 -5.44 5.68
N TYR A 84 5.90 -5.18 4.58
CA TYR A 84 4.91 -4.11 4.53
C TYR A 84 3.63 -4.48 5.27
N ASN A 85 3.13 -3.50 6.03
CA ASN A 85 1.93 -3.57 6.83
C ASN A 85 0.98 -2.45 6.41
N GLY A 86 -0.28 -2.79 6.17
CA GLY A 86 -1.32 -1.84 5.78
C GLY A 86 -2.36 -1.73 6.88
N HIS A 87 -2.77 -0.51 7.21
CA HIS A 87 -3.84 -0.26 8.17
C HIS A 87 -4.88 0.69 7.57
N LEU A 88 -6.16 0.31 7.60
CA LEU A 88 -7.25 1.15 7.16
C LEU A 88 -7.79 1.96 8.34
N LEU A 89 -7.52 3.27 8.33
CA LEU A 89 -8.19 4.22 9.21
C LEU A 89 -9.59 4.49 8.63
N LEU A 90 -10.55 3.68 9.04
CA LEU A 90 -11.92 3.69 8.55
C LEU A 90 -12.74 4.81 9.21
N ASN A 91 -13.43 5.60 8.38
CA ASN A 91 -14.47 6.51 8.84
C ASN A 91 -15.80 5.75 9.02
N GLU A 92 -16.58 6.11 10.03
CA GLU A 92 -17.85 5.45 10.37
C GLU A 92 -18.89 5.50 9.24
N LYS A 93 -18.80 6.48 8.34
CA LYS A 93 -19.74 6.62 7.21
C LYS A 93 -19.34 5.81 5.99
N ASP A 94 -18.09 5.38 5.90
CA ASP A 94 -17.55 4.69 4.75
C ASP A 94 -17.73 3.17 4.91
N LYS A 95 -18.19 2.48 3.86
CA LYS A 95 -18.28 1.01 3.84
C LYS A 95 -17.19 0.43 2.96
N LEU A 96 -16.07 0.08 3.61
CA LEU A 96 -14.86 -0.39 2.96
C LEU A 96 -14.43 -1.73 3.54
N ALA A 97 -14.08 -2.68 2.66
CA ALA A 97 -13.41 -3.91 3.04
C ALA A 97 -12.00 -3.93 2.44
N MET A 98 -10.97 -4.10 3.28
CA MET A 98 -9.58 -4.18 2.84
C MET A 98 -9.07 -5.61 2.91
N THR A 99 -8.36 -6.05 1.88
CA THR A 99 -7.57 -7.29 1.89
C THR A 99 -6.09 -6.95 1.69
N ASN A 100 -5.22 -7.59 2.48
CA ASN A 100 -3.77 -7.52 2.29
C ASN A 100 -3.34 -8.66 1.38
N GLN A 101 -2.77 -8.31 0.21
CA GLN A 101 -2.28 -9.27 -0.78
C GLN A 101 -0.81 -9.65 -0.56
N GLY A 102 -0.19 -9.10 0.49
CA GLY A 102 1.24 -9.22 0.76
C GLY A 102 2.06 -8.27 -0.11
N TYR A 103 3.36 -8.18 0.18
CA TYR A 103 4.35 -7.43 -0.61
C TYR A 103 3.97 -5.94 -0.81
N GLY A 104 3.26 -5.35 0.15
CA GLY A 104 2.83 -3.96 0.10
C GLY A 104 1.68 -3.72 -0.89
N VAL A 105 0.93 -4.76 -1.27
CA VAL A 105 -0.26 -4.63 -2.11
C VAL A 105 -1.51 -4.81 -1.25
N TYR A 106 -2.47 -3.91 -1.44
CA TYR A 106 -3.75 -3.90 -0.74
C TYR A 106 -4.86 -3.67 -1.73
N ASP A 107 -5.98 -4.36 -1.57
CA ASP A 107 -7.19 -4.07 -2.32
C ASP A 107 -8.32 -3.65 -1.39
N ILE A 108 -9.02 -2.60 -1.80
CA ILE A 108 -10.06 -1.96 -1.00
C ILE A 108 -11.34 -1.97 -1.82
N LEU A 109 -12.31 -2.74 -1.35
CA LEU A 109 -13.64 -2.84 -1.91
C LEU A 109 -14.53 -1.76 -1.30
N LYS A 110 -15.03 -0.87 -2.15
CA LYS A 110 -16.11 0.07 -1.80
C LYS A 110 -17.43 -0.68 -1.89
N GLU A 111 -17.91 -1.18 -0.75
CA GLU A 111 -19.04 -2.12 -0.71
C GLU A 111 -20.30 -1.55 -1.35
N GLU A 112 -20.55 -0.25 -1.21
CA GLU A 112 -21.73 0.43 -1.76
C GLU A 112 -21.77 0.42 -3.28
N THR A 113 -20.62 0.49 -3.93
CA THR A 113 -20.51 0.58 -5.40
C THR A 113 -20.04 -0.73 -6.03
N GLY A 114 -19.49 -1.65 -5.22
CA GLY A 114 -18.80 -2.84 -5.70
C GLY A 114 -17.50 -2.56 -6.45
N ILE A 115 -16.98 -1.32 -6.38
CA ILE A 115 -15.72 -0.93 -7.02
C ILE A 115 -14.57 -1.39 -6.12
N LEU A 116 -13.64 -2.14 -6.70
CA LEU A 116 -12.38 -2.50 -6.07
C LEU A 116 -11.29 -1.55 -6.56
N GLU A 117 -10.50 -1.01 -5.64
CA GLU A 117 -9.29 -0.26 -5.95
C GLU A 117 -8.09 -1.04 -5.44
N ILE A 118 -7.00 -1.04 -6.23
CA ILE A 118 -5.75 -1.70 -5.84
C ILE A 118 -4.75 -0.61 -5.50
N TYR A 119 -4.22 -0.68 -4.28
CA TYR A 119 -3.15 0.14 -3.77
C TYR A 119 -1.88 -0.69 -3.69
N ARG A 120 -0.74 -0.06 -3.93
CA ARG A 120 0.56 -0.71 -3.78
C ARG A 120 1.59 0.22 -3.20
N THR A 121 2.62 -0.37 -2.60
CA THR A 121 3.85 0.33 -2.25
C THR A 121 4.78 0.36 -3.47
N HIS A 122 5.18 1.54 -3.90
CA HIS A 122 6.20 1.73 -4.93
C HIS A 122 7.22 2.76 -4.43
N LYS A 123 8.51 2.37 -4.39
CA LYS A 123 9.60 3.21 -3.86
C LYS A 123 9.31 3.78 -2.46
N GLY A 124 8.73 2.95 -1.59
CA GLY A 124 8.41 3.31 -0.20
C GLY A 124 7.17 4.18 -0.02
N GLN A 125 6.40 4.46 -1.07
CA GLN A 125 5.20 5.28 -1.01
C GLN A 125 3.97 4.49 -1.43
N LEU A 126 2.81 4.81 -0.83
CA LEU A 126 1.53 4.30 -1.28
C LEU A 126 1.08 5.01 -2.54
N GLU A 127 0.69 4.22 -3.53
CA GLU A 127 0.01 4.71 -4.71
C GLU A 127 -1.17 3.82 -5.09
N ILE A 128 -2.18 4.45 -5.70
CA ILE A 128 -3.26 3.73 -6.35
C ILE A 128 -2.82 3.27 -7.73
N ILE A 129 -3.09 2.00 -8.06
CA ILE A 129 -2.91 1.50 -9.43
C ILE A 129 -3.99 2.11 -10.31
N LYS A 130 -3.62 3.17 -11.03
CA LYS A 130 -4.49 3.86 -11.96
C LYS A 130 -4.77 2.97 -13.16
N THR A 131 -5.92 2.31 -13.15
CA THR A 131 -6.40 1.57 -14.32
C THR A 131 -7.48 2.37 -15.04
N LYS A 132 -7.58 2.19 -16.36
CA LYS A 132 -8.69 2.75 -17.14
C LYS A 132 -10.03 2.04 -16.88
N TYR A 133 -10.04 1.00 -16.05
CA TYR A 133 -11.16 0.08 -15.87
C TYR A 133 -11.73 0.23 -14.46
N LYS A 134 -13.03 0.52 -14.37
CA LYS A 134 -13.72 0.69 -13.08
C LYS A 134 -13.89 -0.61 -12.27
N SER A 135 -13.64 -1.76 -12.89
CA SER A 135 -13.93 -3.09 -12.37
C SER A 135 -12.69 -3.99 -12.33
N VAL A 136 -11.57 -3.48 -11.81
CA VAL A 136 -10.47 -4.36 -11.45
C VAL A 136 -10.91 -5.33 -10.36
N ARG A 137 -10.41 -6.56 -10.42
CA ARG A 137 -10.79 -7.67 -9.55
C ARG A 137 -9.61 -8.61 -9.36
N SER A 138 -9.73 -9.42 -8.31
CA SER A 138 -8.87 -10.58 -8.10
C SER A 138 -7.37 -10.28 -8.12
N PRO A 139 -6.88 -9.27 -7.39
CA PRO A 139 -5.44 -9.06 -7.30
C PRO A 139 -4.78 -10.24 -6.57
N THR A 140 -3.57 -10.58 -6.99
CA THR A 140 -2.69 -11.52 -6.28
C THR A 140 -1.23 -11.09 -6.49
N ALA A 141 -0.48 -10.99 -5.40
CA ALA A 141 0.90 -10.53 -5.41
C ALA A 141 1.89 -11.65 -5.10
N SER A 142 3.07 -11.54 -5.70
CA SER A 142 4.27 -12.32 -5.43
C SER A 142 5.38 -11.36 -4.99
N PRO A 143 6.58 -11.85 -4.61
CA PRO A 143 7.69 -10.97 -4.22
C PRO A 143 8.13 -9.96 -5.29
N THR A 144 7.82 -10.21 -6.57
CA THR A 144 8.32 -9.40 -7.70
C THR A 144 7.21 -8.79 -8.55
N HIS A 145 6.03 -9.40 -8.53
CA HIS A 145 4.94 -9.08 -9.45
C HIS A 145 3.59 -9.02 -8.75
N LEU A 146 2.68 -8.27 -9.35
CA LEU A 146 1.26 -8.29 -9.06
C LEU A 146 0.49 -8.62 -10.35
N VAL A 147 -0.47 -9.52 -10.24
CA VAL A 147 -1.46 -9.82 -11.28
C VAL A 147 -2.84 -9.43 -10.80
N PHE A 148 -3.62 -8.82 -11.67
CA PHE A 148 -5.03 -8.54 -11.44
C PHE A 148 -5.81 -8.67 -12.74
N ALA A 149 -7.14 -8.70 -12.66
CA ALA A 149 -8.01 -8.84 -13.82
C ALA A 149 -9.04 -7.71 -13.90
N HIS A 150 -9.65 -7.51 -15.07
CA HIS A 150 -10.96 -6.87 -15.19
C HIS A 150 -11.86 -7.69 -16.11
N ILE A 151 -13.18 -7.54 -15.95
CA ILE A 151 -14.17 -8.13 -16.85
C ILE A 151 -14.19 -7.32 -18.15
N ARG A 152 -13.79 -7.93 -19.25
CA ARG A 152 -13.77 -7.31 -20.58
C ARG A 152 -15.11 -7.46 -21.30
N ASP A 153 -15.74 -8.61 -21.15
CA ASP A 153 -17.01 -8.94 -21.78
C ASP A 153 -17.86 -9.78 -20.81
N SER A 154 -19.17 -9.70 -20.96
CA SER A 154 -20.16 -10.37 -20.12
C SER A 154 -21.35 -10.76 -20.97
N ARG A 155 -21.58 -12.06 -21.15
CA ARG A 155 -22.64 -12.58 -22.03
C ARG A 155 -23.40 -13.75 -21.43
N LYS A 156 -24.68 -13.86 -21.78
CA LYS A 156 -25.53 -14.96 -21.36
C LYS A 156 -25.43 -16.11 -22.37
N GLU A 157 -25.05 -17.30 -21.92
CA GLU A 157 -24.98 -18.52 -22.74
C GLU A 157 -25.89 -19.60 -22.15
N ARG A 158 -26.93 -20.01 -22.90
CA ARG A 158 -27.91 -21.09 -22.61
C ARG A 158 -28.70 -21.02 -21.29
N ASN A 159 -28.25 -20.26 -20.29
CA ASN A 159 -28.87 -19.84 -19.02
C ASN A 159 -27.81 -19.39 -17.99
N LYS A 160 -26.53 -19.44 -18.33
CA LYS A 160 -25.42 -19.04 -17.46
C LYS A 160 -24.88 -17.68 -17.89
N GLN A 161 -24.45 -16.88 -16.91
CA GLN A 161 -23.69 -15.67 -17.18
C GLN A 161 -22.22 -16.06 -17.31
N ILE A 162 -21.60 -15.73 -18.45
CA ILE A 162 -20.18 -15.98 -18.70
C ILE A 162 -19.46 -14.63 -18.71
N PHE A 163 -18.46 -14.51 -17.85
CA PHE A 163 -17.58 -13.36 -17.77
C PHE A 163 -16.24 -13.72 -18.41
N GLU A 164 -15.82 -12.91 -19.37
CA GLU A 164 -14.49 -13.00 -19.96
C GLU A 164 -13.60 -11.94 -19.33
N PHE A 165 -12.45 -12.37 -18.81
CA PHE A 165 -11.53 -11.50 -18.11
C PHE A 165 -10.34 -11.15 -18.99
N ARG A 166 -9.73 -10.00 -18.73
CA ARG A 166 -8.39 -9.68 -19.21
C ARG A 166 -7.45 -9.47 -18.04
N LEU A 167 -6.35 -10.21 -18.02
CA LEU A 167 -5.33 -10.10 -16.98
C LEU A 167 -4.35 -8.96 -17.28
N HIS A 168 -3.81 -8.39 -16.20
CA HIS A 168 -2.77 -7.37 -16.20
C HIS A 168 -1.66 -7.81 -15.27
N LEU A 169 -0.44 -7.50 -15.65
CA LEU A 169 0.77 -7.81 -14.92
C LEU A 169 1.53 -6.51 -14.68
N ILE A 170 2.03 -6.35 -13.46
CA ILE A 170 2.93 -5.25 -13.09
C ILE A 170 4.07 -5.80 -12.24
N ARG A 171 5.28 -5.29 -12.46
CA ARG A 171 6.41 -5.51 -11.55
C ARG A 171 6.37 -4.48 -10.44
N HIS A 172 6.73 -4.85 -9.22
CA HIS A 172 6.73 -3.93 -8.07
C HIS A 172 7.71 -2.76 -8.26
N ASP A 173 8.80 -2.97 -8.99
CA ASP A 173 9.81 -1.94 -9.32
C ASP A 173 9.47 -1.08 -10.55
N SER A 174 8.35 -1.34 -11.22
CA SER A 174 7.91 -0.62 -12.42
C SER A 174 6.55 0.05 -12.23
N THR A 175 6.31 1.14 -12.94
CA THR A 175 4.99 1.77 -13.07
C THR A 175 4.21 1.26 -14.29
N GLU A 176 4.82 0.44 -15.14
CA GLU A 176 4.18 -0.08 -16.36
C GLU A 176 3.19 -1.21 -16.02
N ILE A 177 1.94 -1.01 -16.40
CA ILE A 177 0.91 -2.06 -16.35
C ILE A 177 0.84 -2.73 -17.72
N LYS A 178 1.17 -4.02 -17.79
CA LYS A 178 1.07 -4.81 -19.02
C LYS A 178 -0.23 -5.58 -19.07
N SER A 179 -1.12 -5.20 -19.99
CA SER A 179 -2.31 -5.99 -20.28
C SER A 179 -1.96 -7.23 -21.11
N LEU A 180 -2.22 -8.41 -20.56
CA LEU A 180 -1.92 -9.69 -21.19
C LEU A 180 -2.96 -10.03 -22.27
N LYS A 181 -2.54 -10.73 -23.33
CA LYS A 181 -3.45 -11.36 -24.30
C LYS A 181 -3.88 -12.74 -23.80
N LEU A 182 -4.40 -12.77 -22.57
CA LEU A 182 -4.87 -13.95 -21.85
C LEU A 182 -6.30 -13.68 -21.36
N TYR A 183 -7.24 -14.52 -21.80
CA TYR A 183 -8.67 -14.26 -21.68
C TYR A 183 -9.46 -15.43 -21.05
N PRO A 184 -9.19 -15.76 -19.78
CA PRO A 184 -9.95 -16.80 -19.09
C PRO A 184 -11.42 -16.41 -18.98
N LYS A 185 -12.30 -17.41 -19.07
CA LYS A 185 -13.75 -17.25 -18.95
C LYS A 185 -14.22 -17.97 -17.70
N ASN A 186 -15.13 -17.35 -16.95
CA ASN A 186 -15.68 -17.93 -15.74
C ASN A 186 -17.16 -17.62 -15.60
N GLU A 187 -17.90 -18.50 -14.91
CA GLU A 187 -19.32 -18.27 -14.58
C GLU A 187 -19.47 -17.31 -13.38
N SER A 188 -18.38 -17.14 -12.61
CA SER A 188 -18.31 -16.16 -11.52
C SER A 188 -17.72 -14.83 -12.01
N ALA A 189 -18.25 -13.73 -11.51
CA ALA A 189 -17.69 -12.38 -11.70
C ALA A 189 -16.40 -12.14 -10.88
N LYS A 190 -15.84 -13.19 -10.27
CA LYS A 190 -14.55 -13.22 -9.59
C LYS A 190 -13.70 -14.34 -10.21
N LEU A 191 -12.42 -14.07 -10.42
CA LEU A 191 -11.42 -15.09 -10.70
C LEU A 191 -10.65 -15.40 -9.43
N GLU A 192 -10.42 -16.67 -9.16
CA GLU A 192 -9.51 -17.07 -8.08
C GLU A 192 -8.16 -17.37 -8.73
N MET A 193 -7.15 -16.62 -8.31
CA MET A 193 -5.81 -16.70 -8.90
C MET A 193 -4.79 -16.82 -7.78
N GLU A 194 -3.82 -17.70 -7.99
CA GLU A 194 -2.69 -17.89 -7.09
C GLU A 194 -1.39 -18.00 -7.88
N TRP A 195 -0.31 -17.48 -7.30
CA TRP A 195 1.03 -17.72 -7.81
C TRP A 195 1.49 -19.10 -7.38
N ILE A 196 1.91 -19.92 -8.34
CA ILE A 196 2.48 -21.25 -8.05
C ILE A 196 3.99 -21.29 -8.24
N ASP A 197 4.54 -20.31 -8.98
CA ASP A 197 5.98 -20.05 -9.12
C ASP A 197 6.18 -18.61 -9.64
N LYS A 198 7.42 -18.14 -9.73
CA LYS A 198 7.83 -16.78 -10.14
C LYS A 198 7.22 -16.27 -11.44
N SER A 199 6.84 -17.14 -12.37
CA SER A 199 6.20 -16.76 -13.63
C SER A 199 4.87 -17.45 -13.92
N LYS A 200 4.37 -18.28 -13.00
CA LYS A 200 3.18 -19.09 -13.24
C LYS A 200 2.08 -18.74 -12.27
N ILE A 201 0.89 -18.59 -12.81
CA ILE A 201 -0.34 -18.46 -12.03
C ILE A 201 -1.23 -19.67 -12.30
N GLN A 202 -1.93 -20.12 -11.27
CA GLN A 202 -3.06 -21.02 -11.40
C GLN A 202 -4.35 -20.21 -11.26
N ILE A 203 -5.33 -20.51 -12.12
CA ILE A 203 -6.68 -19.97 -12.04
C ILE A 203 -7.62 -21.10 -11.67
N ARG A 204 -8.38 -20.95 -10.58
CA ARG A 204 -9.47 -21.86 -10.19
C ARG A 204 -10.81 -21.29 -10.67
N TYR A 205 -11.53 -22.06 -11.45
CA TYR A 205 -12.81 -21.70 -12.04
C TYR A 205 -13.99 -22.07 -11.13
N HIS A 206 -15.16 -21.51 -11.42
CA HIS A 206 -16.38 -21.74 -10.66
C HIS A 206 -16.83 -23.22 -10.67
N ASP A 207 -16.47 -23.99 -11.70
CA ASP A 207 -16.74 -25.43 -11.78
C ASP A 207 -15.72 -26.29 -11.01
N GLY A 208 -14.80 -25.66 -10.28
CA GLY A 208 -13.77 -26.32 -9.49
C GLY A 208 -12.54 -26.76 -10.27
N LYS A 209 -12.52 -26.60 -11.61
CA LYS A 209 -11.32 -26.89 -12.41
C LYS A 209 -10.26 -25.81 -12.18
N SER A 210 -9.01 -26.20 -12.37
CA SER A 210 -7.88 -25.28 -12.37
C SER A 210 -7.11 -25.35 -13.68
N GLU A 211 -6.63 -24.20 -14.16
CA GLU A 211 -5.70 -24.11 -15.29
C GLU A 211 -4.48 -23.29 -14.89
N THR A 212 -3.30 -23.71 -15.35
CA THR A 212 -2.03 -23.04 -15.06
C THR A 212 -1.52 -22.31 -16.29
N PHE A 213 -1.16 -21.04 -16.11
CA PHE A 213 -0.63 -20.18 -17.16
C PHE A 213 0.79 -19.73 -16.84
N ASP A 214 1.70 -19.91 -17.79
CA ASP A 214 3.03 -19.32 -17.75
C ASP A 214 3.01 -17.92 -18.35
N LEU A 215 3.16 -16.90 -17.50
CA LEU A 215 3.06 -15.50 -17.85
C LEU A 215 4.23 -15.03 -18.74
N LYS A 216 5.36 -15.75 -18.77
CA LYS A 216 6.47 -15.49 -19.71
C LYS A 216 6.03 -15.60 -21.16
N LYS A 217 5.03 -16.44 -21.47
CA LYS A 217 4.47 -16.56 -22.83
C LYS A 217 3.72 -15.31 -23.28
N TYR A 218 3.24 -14.50 -22.34
CA TYR A 218 2.40 -13.33 -22.61
C TYR A 218 3.14 -11.99 -22.42
N ALA A 219 4.13 -11.97 -21.53
CA ALA A 219 4.94 -10.78 -21.24
C ALA A 219 6.39 -11.16 -20.87
N PRO A 220 7.18 -11.72 -21.81
CA PRO A 220 8.52 -12.25 -21.51
C PRO A 220 9.47 -11.19 -20.95
N ILE A 221 9.35 -9.94 -21.40
CA ILE A 221 10.22 -8.82 -20.98
C ILE A 221 10.06 -8.40 -19.51
N LEU A 222 9.04 -8.92 -18.81
CA LEU A 222 8.80 -8.59 -17.41
C LEU A 222 9.45 -9.58 -16.43
N PHE A 223 9.97 -10.72 -16.89
CA PHE A 223 10.51 -11.79 -16.05
C PHE A 223 12.01 -12.01 -16.22
#